data_AF-A0A1L8MJN9-F1
#
_entry.id   AF-A0A1L8MJN9-F1
#
_cell.length_a   1.000
_cell.length_b   1.000
_cell.length_c   1.000
_cell.angle_alpha   90.00
_cell.angle_beta   90.00
_cell.angle_gamma   90.00
#
_symmetry.space_group_name_H-M   'P 1'
#
loop_
_entity.id
_entity.type
_entity.pdbx_description
1 polymer ?
#
loop_
_entity_poly.entity_id
_entity_poly.type
_entity_poly.pdbx_seq_one_letter_code
_entity_poly.pdbx_strand_id
1 'polypeptide(L)'
;MQGKEVSNDKPVPAPPANEKIASNTQSNTSQQRMLSWFARVGISPSMLSPDPKKQKHALERRKQILETQKASNLQAVLNIALNVSINEQTSDNLDPDWFFAFSTMAEEIYSPPMQELWGKIFAVEVARPGSFSLRTLQLLKTLTHRDAKIFNKAVNVASRKNSDTVPRILVGYHKRKGLFSFLKKPLPEQVNLASVGLSYPDLLSLQEMKLIYASEIESGEYAEGQQVTWRCVNENITLTCKTAGVALVYYKFTPVGSELYKLVTKSSNEAYLQALKQVLGEVFNIS
;
A
#
# COMPACT_ATOMS: atom_id res chain seq x y z
N MET A 1 73.56 -51.68 -13.20
CA MET A 1 73.40 -50.85 -14.42
C MET A 1 71.97 -50.35 -14.45
N GLN A 2 71.81 -49.06 -14.72
CA GLN A 2 70.58 -48.29 -14.55
C GLN A 2 69.45 -48.75 -15.48
N GLY A 3 68.23 -48.81 -14.95
CA GLY A 3 66.98 -48.85 -15.71
C GLY A 3 65.92 -48.10 -14.92
N LYS A 4 65.50 -46.94 -15.44
CA LYS A 4 64.41 -46.10 -14.93
C LYS A 4 63.07 -46.78 -15.21
N GLU A 5 62.16 -46.76 -14.25
CA GLU A 5 60.72 -46.65 -14.51
C GLU A 5 60.06 -45.82 -13.41
N VAL A 6 59.32 -44.80 -13.84
CA VAL A 6 58.64 -43.79 -13.02
C VAL A 6 57.22 -44.30 -12.79
N SER A 7 56.85 -44.60 -11.54
CA SER A 7 55.46 -44.86 -11.16
C SER A 7 54.82 -43.59 -10.60
N ASN A 8 53.64 -43.27 -11.10
CA ASN A 8 52.93 -42.02 -10.92
C ASN A 8 51.82 -42.24 -9.87
N ASP A 9 52.08 -41.93 -8.60
CA ASP A 9 51.07 -41.95 -7.53
C ASP A 9 50.32 -40.61 -7.49
N LYS A 10 49.03 -40.62 -7.83
CA LYS A 10 48.10 -39.53 -7.53
C LYS A 10 47.34 -39.88 -6.24
N PRO A 11 47.40 -39.06 -5.18
CA PRO A 11 46.46 -39.16 -4.07
C PRO A 11 45.10 -38.55 -4.48
N VAL A 12 44.02 -39.29 -4.27
CA VAL A 12 42.64 -38.78 -4.35
C VAL A 12 42.42 -37.77 -3.22
N PRO A 13 41.91 -36.54 -3.48
CA PRO A 13 41.62 -35.60 -2.41
C PRO A 13 40.32 -35.99 -1.70
N ALA A 14 40.37 -36.10 -0.38
CA ALA A 14 39.20 -36.20 0.48
C ALA A 14 38.32 -34.93 0.33
N PRO A 15 36.97 -35.05 0.43
CA PRO A 15 36.09 -33.90 0.32
C PRO A 15 36.30 -32.91 1.49
N PRO A 16 36.22 -31.59 1.26
CA PRO A 16 36.54 -30.60 2.28
C PRO A 16 35.45 -30.54 3.36
N ALA A 17 35.87 -30.59 4.62
CA ALA A 17 35.04 -30.55 5.82
C ALA A 17 34.25 -29.22 6.05
N ASN A 18 34.30 -28.28 5.12
CA ASN A 18 33.80 -26.91 5.31
C ASN A 18 32.32 -26.69 4.96
N GLU A 19 31.65 -27.56 4.22
CA GLU A 19 30.20 -27.39 3.90
C GLU A 19 29.27 -27.77 5.07
N LYS A 20 29.71 -28.66 5.97
CA LYS A 20 28.89 -29.09 7.13
C LYS A 20 28.87 -28.08 8.28
N ILE A 21 29.88 -27.20 8.38
CA ILE A 21 29.99 -26.23 9.49
C ILE A 21 29.15 -24.97 9.21
N ALA A 22 29.10 -24.51 7.96
CA ALA A 22 28.27 -23.38 7.55
C ALA A 22 26.77 -23.68 7.69
N SER A 23 26.33 -24.87 7.30
CA SER A 23 24.93 -25.31 7.40
C SER A 23 24.46 -25.51 8.85
N ASN A 24 25.31 -26.03 9.74
CA ASN A 24 24.97 -26.18 11.16
C ASN A 24 24.87 -24.84 11.91
N THR A 25 25.71 -23.86 11.55
CA THR A 25 25.69 -22.52 12.18
C THR A 25 24.46 -21.71 11.74
N GLN A 26 24.07 -21.80 10.46
CA GLN A 26 22.85 -21.17 9.95
C GLN A 26 21.56 -21.84 10.47
N SER A 27 21.57 -23.17 10.62
CA SER A 27 20.48 -23.92 11.25
C SER A 27 20.21 -23.45 12.69
N ASN A 28 21.27 -23.33 13.50
CA ASN A 28 21.14 -22.87 14.90
C ASN A 28 20.65 -21.42 15.02
N THR A 29 21.08 -20.51 14.13
CA THR A 29 20.61 -19.11 14.15
C THR A 29 19.14 -18.99 13.75
N SER A 30 18.68 -19.76 12.77
CA SER A 30 17.25 -19.78 12.38
C SER A 30 16.34 -20.30 13.50
N GLN A 31 16.77 -21.36 14.21
CA GLN A 31 16.05 -21.92 15.34
C GLN A 31 15.97 -20.95 16.51
N GLN A 32 17.08 -20.28 16.86
CA GLN A 32 17.09 -19.25 17.90
C GLN A 32 16.14 -18.09 17.56
N ARG A 33 16.07 -17.69 16.29
CA ARG A 33 15.11 -16.66 15.83
C ARG A 33 13.66 -17.13 15.96
N MET A 34 13.36 -18.38 15.62
CA MET A 34 12.01 -18.92 15.82
C MET A 34 11.64 -18.92 17.31
N LEU A 35 12.54 -19.40 18.17
CA LEU A 35 12.34 -19.43 19.61
C LEU A 35 12.12 -18.03 20.19
N SER A 36 12.87 -17.02 19.73
CA SER A 36 12.69 -15.64 20.20
C SER A 36 11.33 -15.07 19.81
N TRP A 37 10.82 -15.36 18.61
CA TRP A 37 9.48 -14.95 18.19
C TRP A 37 8.37 -15.66 18.99
N PHE A 38 8.46 -16.97 19.17
CA PHE A 38 7.48 -17.70 19.98
C PHE A 38 7.49 -17.29 21.45
N ALA A 39 8.66 -16.95 22.00
CA ALA A 39 8.77 -16.44 23.36
C ALA A 39 7.98 -15.13 23.56
N ARG A 40 7.91 -14.26 22.53
CA ARG A 40 7.10 -13.04 22.59
C ARG A 40 5.62 -13.35 22.79
N VAL A 41 5.09 -14.42 22.22
CA VAL A 41 3.68 -14.83 22.42
C VAL A 41 3.51 -15.80 23.60
N GLY A 42 4.51 -15.89 24.48
CA GLY A 42 4.48 -16.71 25.69
C GLY A 42 4.57 -18.21 25.42
N ILE A 43 5.14 -18.63 24.28
CA ILE A 43 5.30 -20.04 23.89
C ILE A 43 6.79 -20.42 23.92
N SER A 44 7.07 -21.60 24.48
CA SER A 44 8.39 -22.25 24.42
C SER A 44 8.23 -23.76 24.25
N PRO A 45 9.26 -24.48 23.75
CA PRO A 45 9.17 -25.94 23.52
C PRO A 45 8.78 -26.76 24.75
N SER A 46 9.12 -26.28 25.94
CA SER A 46 8.88 -26.95 27.23
C SER A 46 7.72 -26.34 28.03
N MET A 47 6.85 -25.56 27.37
CA MET A 47 5.74 -24.85 28.03
C MET A 47 4.69 -25.81 28.63
N LEU A 48 4.33 -26.87 27.92
CA LEU A 48 3.30 -27.81 28.35
C LEU A 48 3.96 -28.93 29.15
N SER A 49 3.76 -28.89 30.46
CA SER A 49 4.14 -29.95 31.39
C SER A 49 2.98 -30.94 31.56
N PRO A 50 3.24 -32.25 31.76
CA PRO A 50 2.21 -33.22 32.14
C PRO A 50 1.54 -32.91 33.50
N ASP A 51 2.19 -32.08 34.33
CA ASP A 51 1.65 -31.64 35.62
C ASP A 51 0.56 -30.56 35.42
N PRO A 52 -0.71 -30.84 35.82
CA PRO A 52 -1.82 -29.90 35.64
C PRO A 52 -1.59 -28.53 36.29
N LYS A 53 -0.87 -28.46 37.42
CA LYS A 53 -0.60 -27.18 38.11
C LYS A 53 0.39 -26.34 37.31
N LYS A 54 1.47 -26.96 36.82
CA LYS A 54 2.46 -26.28 35.97
C LYS A 54 1.86 -25.83 34.64
N GLN A 55 0.98 -26.64 34.06
CA GLN A 55 0.26 -26.29 32.85
C GLN A 55 -0.64 -25.06 33.07
N LYS A 56 -1.42 -25.02 34.17
CA LYS A 56 -2.27 -23.87 34.51
C LYS A 56 -1.45 -22.58 34.66
N HIS A 57 -0.35 -22.62 35.41
CA HIS A 57 0.53 -21.46 35.57
C HIS A 57 1.16 -20.99 34.25
N ALA A 58 1.53 -21.92 33.37
CA ALA A 58 2.05 -21.56 32.05
C ALA A 58 1.00 -20.85 31.18
N LEU A 59 -0.26 -21.30 31.21
CA LEU A 59 -1.37 -20.66 30.50
C LEU A 59 -1.71 -19.28 31.06
N GLU A 60 -1.74 -19.13 32.39
CA GLU A 60 -1.94 -17.83 33.06
C GLU A 60 -0.85 -16.83 32.68
N ARG A 61 0.43 -17.26 32.71
CA ARG A 61 1.55 -16.42 32.27
C ARG A 61 1.40 -16.01 30.81
N ARG A 62 1.05 -16.93 29.92
CA ARG A 62 0.80 -16.59 28.50
C ARG A 62 -0.32 -15.57 28.36
N LYS A 63 -1.43 -15.73 29.09
CA LYS A 63 -2.53 -14.77 29.08
C LYS A 63 -2.03 -13.38 29.48
N GLN A 64 -1.30 -13.28 30.59
CA GLN A 64 -0.72 -12.00 31.05
C GLN A 64 0.18 -11.36 29.99
N ILE A 65 1.08 -12.14 29.37
CA ILE A 65 1.96 -11.65 28.30
C ILE A 65 1.16 -11.02 27.15
N LEU A 66 0.09 -11.70 26.70
CA LEU A 66 -0.74 -11.20 25.60
C LEU A 66 -1.50 -9.94 25.97
N GLU A 67 -2.14 -9.90 27.14
CA GLU A 67 -2.87 -8.73 27.62
C GLU A 67 -1.96 -7.51 27.80
N THR A 68 -0.75 -7.71 28.37
CA THR A 68 0.25 -6.63 28.48
C THR A 68 0.67 -6.10 27.12
N GLN A 69 0.87 -6.97 26.13
CA GLN A 69 1.23 -6.54 24.78
C GLN A 69 0.11 -5.77 24.09
N LYS A 70 -1.14 -6.23 24.21
CA LYS A 70 -2.31 -5.53 23.67
C LYS A 70 -2.44 -4.13 24.26
N ALA A 71 -2.33 -4.01 25.59
CA ALA A 71 -2.34 -2.73 26.28
C ALA A 71 -1.17 -1.82 25.84
N SER A 72 0.03 -2.39 25.69
CA SER A 72 1.21 -1.65 25.21
C SER A 72 1.03 -1.13 23.77
N ASN A 73 0.40 -1.90 22.89
CA ASN A 73 0.10 -1.48 21.52
C ASN A 73 -0.89 -0.30 21.52
N LEU A 74 -1.97 -0.38 22.31
CA LEU A 74 -2.91 0.73 22.47
C LEU A 74 -2.25 1.98 23.02
N GLN A 75 -1.39 1.83 24.04
CA GLN A 75 -0.65 2.95 24.60
C GLN A 75 0.28 3.61 23.56
N ALA A 76 0.95 2.81 22.73
CA ALA A 76 1.79 3.34 21.65
C ALA A 76 0.97 4.14 20.63
N VAL A 77 -0.16 3.60 20.18
CA VAL A 77 -1.09 4.28 19.25
C VAL A 77 -1.62 5.59 19.86
N LEU A 78 -2.02 5.58 21.14
CA LEU A 78 -2.47 6.77 21.86
C LEU A 78 -1.38 7.84 21.92
N ASN A 79 -0.16 7.46 22.33
CA ASN A 79 0.96 8.39 22.43
C ASN A 79 1.28 9.04 21.08
N ILE A 80 1.21 8.27 19.99
CA ILE A 80 1.40 8.80 18.64
C ILE A 80 0.28 9.79 18.31
N ALA A 81 -0.99 9.40 18.52
CA ALA A 81 -2.14 10.24 18.21
C ALA A 81 -2.09 11.59 18.93
N LEU A 82 -1.71 11.61 20.21
CA LEU A 82 -1.56 12.83 21.02
C LEU A 82 -0.48 13.78 20.49
N ASN A 83 0.49 13.29 19.72
CA ASN A 83 1.56 14.09 19.10
C ASN A 83 1.22 14.54 17.67
N VAL A 84 0.05 14.18 17.14
CA VAL A 84 -0.40 14.63 15.82
C VAL A 84 -1.08 15.99 15.92
N SER A 85 -0.49 17.01 15.31
CA SER A 85 -1.09 18.34 15.23
C SER A 85 -2.17 18.40 14.15
N ILE A 86 -3.39 18.78 14.53
CA ILE A 86 -4.52 18.96 13.60
C ILE A 86 -5.12 20.35 13.80
N ASN A 87 -5.12 21.15 12.73
CA ASN A 87 -5.54 22.55 12.75
C ASN A 87 -7.04 22.75 12.56
N GLU A 88 -7.75 21.77 12.00
CA GLU A 88 -9.20 21.81 11.75
C GLU A 88 -9.89 20.73 12.58
N GLN A 89 -10.87 21.14 13.41
CA GLN A 89 -11.68 20.23 14.21
C GLN A 89 -13.17 20.53 14.00
N THR A 90 -13.97 19.49 13.86
CA THR A 90 -15.43 19.58 13.84
C THR A 90 -16.00 19.42 15.25
N SER A 91 -17.20 19.92 15.50
CA SER A 91 -17.90 19.75 16.79
C SER A 91 -18.58 18.39 16.97
N ASP A 92 -18.51 17.53 15.96
CA ASP A 92 -19.18 16.23 15.97
C ASP A 92 -18.50 15.25 16.93
N ASN A 93 -19.30 14.38 17.55
CA ASN A 93 -18.79 13.37 18.46
C ASN A 93 -18.25 12.15 17.69
N LEU A 94 -17.19 11.55 18.23
CA LEU A 94 -16.70 10.26 17.75
C LEU A 94 -17.75 9.17 18.00
N ASP A 95 -17.99 8.34 17.00
CA ASP A 95 -18.85 7.15 17.11
C ASP A 95 -18.23 6.13 18.11
N PRO A 96 -18.92 5.78 19.21
CA PRO A 96 -18.43 4.79 20.16
C PRO A 96 -18.18 3.42 19.54
N ASP A 97 -19.04 2.96 18.62
CA ASP A 97 -18.90 1.65 17.97
C ASP A 97 -17.66 1.63 17.08
N TRP A 98 -17.39 2.75 16.40
CA TRP A 98 -16.15 2.93 15.67
C TRP A 98 -14.94 2.86 16.59
N PHE A 99 -14.96 3.55 17.74
CA PHE A 99 -13.86 3.57 18.69
C PHE A 99 -13.57 2.18 19.28
N PHE A 100 -14.60 1.45 19.71
CA PHE A 100 -14.42 0.11 20.27
C PHE A 100 -13.92 -0.89 19.21
N ALA A 101 -14.39 -0.78 17.96
CA ALA A 101 -13.85 -1.59 16.86
C ALA A 101 -12.40 -1.20 16.53
N PHE A 102 -12.08 0.10 16.47
CA PHE A 102 -10.73 0.60 16.25
C PHE A 102 -9.76 0.09 17.32
N SER A 103 -10.10 0.24 18.60
CA SER A 103 -9.26 -0.20 19.72
C SER A 103 -9.00 -1.71 19.67
N THR A 104 -10.04 -2.52 19.43
CA THR A 104 -9.90 -3.98 19.27
C THR A 104 -8.91 -4.35 18.16
N MET A 105 -8.92 -3.63 17.03
CA MET A 105 -7.96 -3.88 15.95
C MET A 105 -6.56 -3.36 16.28
N ALA A 106 -6.44 -2.20 16.93
CA ALA A 106 -5.19 -1.56 17.31
C ALA A 106 -4.39 -2.38 18.34
N GLU A 107 -5.06 -3.14 19.20
CA GLU A 107 -4.44 -4.10 20.12
C GLU A 107 -3.52 -5.11 19.44
N GLU A 108 -3.74 -5.40 18.15
CA GLU A 108 -3.00 -6.41 17.39
C GLU A 108 -1.96 -5.78 16.42
N ILE A 109 -1.66 -4.49 16.57
CA ILE A 109 -0.71 -3.76 15.73
C ILE A 109 0.66 -3.66 16.43
N TYR A 110 1.57 -4.57 16.06
CA TYR A 110 2.87 -4.72 16.74
C TYR A 110 4.05 -4.01 16.07
N SER A 111 3.91 -3.52 14.83
CA SER A 111 5.02 -2.88 14.11
C SER A 111 4.97 -1.35 14.30
N PRO A 112 6.10 -0.70 14.62
CA PRO A 112 6.13 0.76 14.84
C PRO A 112 5.57 1.60 13.68
N PRO A 113 5.88 1.31 12.40
CA PRO A 113 5.31 2.06 11.28
C PRO A 113 3.78 1.96 11.19
N MET A 114 3.22 0.79 11.52
CA MET A 114 1.75 0.64 11.56
C MET A 114 1.17 1.33 12.78
N GLN A 115 1.81 1.27 13.94
CA GLN A 115 1.36 2.04 15.12
C GLN A 115 1.32 3.55 14.81
N GLU A 116 2.30 4.07 14.07
CA GLU A 116 2.32 5.46 13.60
C GLU A 116 1.09 5.78 12.72
N LEU A 117 0.81 4.91 11.76
CA LEU A 117 -0.32 5.07 10.86
C LEU A 117 -1.66 4.99 11.60
N TRP A 118 -1.82 4.05 12.53
CA TRP A 118 -3.02 3.89 13.35
C TRP A 118 -3.21 5.09 14.29
N GLY A 119 -2.13 5.64 14.87
CA GLY A 119 -2.21 6.86 15.68
C GLY A 119 -2.64 8.08 14.86
N LYS A 120 -2.12 8.24 13.63
CA LYS A 120 -2.56 9.30 12.71
C LYS A 120 -4.02 9.16 12.30
N ILE A 121 -4.47 7.94 12.00
CA ILE A 121 -5.88 7.66 11.70
C ILE A 121 -6.76 8.05 12.87
N PHE A 122 -6.39 7.63 14.09
CA PHE A 122 -7.17 7.97 15.29
C PHE A 122 -7.26 9.47 15.52
N ALA A 123 -6.14 10.19 15.42
CA ALA A 123 -6.13 11.64 15.57
C ALA A 123 -7.05 12.33 14.56
N VAL A 124 -6.99 11.93 13.29
CA VAL A 124 -7.85 12.49 12.23
C VAL A 124 -9.32 12.16 12.45
N GLU A 125 -9.64 10.94 12.89
CA GLU A 125 -11.02 10.55 13.17
C GLU A 125 -11.60 11.32 14.37
N VAL A 126 -10.81 11.54 15.42
CA VAL A 126 -11.22 12.36 16.58
C VAL A 126 -11.46 13.82 16.15
N ALA A 127 -10.62 14.37 15.27
CA ALA A 127 -10.77 15.75 14.79
C ALA A 127 -11.90 15.93 13.78
N ARG A 128 -12.15 14.93 12.93
CA ARG A 128 -13.21 14.92 11.92
C ARG A 128 -13.79 13.51 11.81
N PRO A 129 -14.82 13.18 12.63
CA PRO A 129 -15.50 11.89 12.56
C PRO A 129 -16.05 11.59 11.15
N GLY A 130 -16.04 10.31 10.77
CA GLY A 130 -16.39 9.84 9.43
C GLY A 130 -15.26 9.94 8.40
N SER A 131 -14.02 10.24 8.84
CA SER A 131 -12.87 10.34 7.94
C SER A 131 -12.37 9.00 7.45
N PHE A 132 -12.48 7.96 8.30
CA PHE A 132 -12.09 6.58 8.05
C PHE A 132 -13.19 5.62 8.47
N SER A 133 -13.60 4.75 7.55
CA SER A 133 -14.60 3.71 7.81
C SER A 133 -13.98 2.47 8.48
N LEU A 134 -14.81 1.66 9.13
CA LEU A 134 -14.40 0.34 9.65
C LEU A 134 -13.85 -0.59 8.56
N ARG A 135 -14.35 -0.47 7.33
CA ARG A 135 -13.85 -1.23 6.18
C ARG A 135 -12.40 -0.87 5.87
N THR A 136 -12.03 0.40 6.00
CA THR A 136 -10.66 0.86 5.82
C THR A 136 -9.72 0.32 6.89
N LEU A 137 -10.16 0.31 8.15
CA LEU A 137 -9.38 -0.26 9.25
C LEU A 137 -9.13 -1.77 9.06
N GLN A 138 -10.17 -2.50 8.64
CA GLN A 138 -10.07 -3.94 8.35
C GLN A 138 -9.10 -4.22 7.21
N LEU A 139 -9.20 -3.48 6.11
CA LEU A 139 -8.26 -3.63 4.99
C LEU A 139 -6.84 -3.30 5.44
N LEU A 140 -6.65 -2.19 6.14
CA LEU A 140 -5.35 -1.72 6.59
C LEU A 140 -4.62 -2.75 7.45
N LYS A 141 -5.34 -3.46 8.31
CA LYS A 141 -4.80 -4.55 9.14
C LYS A 141 -4.19 -5.69 8.32
N THR A 142 -4.69 -5.91 7.11
CA THR A 142 -4.26 -6.99 6.21
C THR A 142 -3.23 -6.57 5.16
N LEU A 143 -3.01 -5.27 4.96
CA LEU A 143 -2.08 -4.79 3.93
C LEU A 143 -0.64 -5.17 4.28
N THR A 144 0.01 -5.84 3.33
CA THR A 144 1.43 -6.16 3.43
C THR A 144 2.30 -4.97 3.03
N HIS A 145 3.60 -5.07 3.30
CA HIS A 145 4.57 -4.08 2.82
C HIS A 145 4.61 -3.99 1.28
N ARG A 146 4.35 -5.11 0.58
CA ARG A 146 4.26 -5.13 -0.88
C ARG A 146 3.03 -4.35 -1.36
N ASP A 147 1.90 -4.56 -0.71
CA ASP A 147 0.64 -3.89 -1.02
C ASP A 147 0.76 -2.38 -0.84
N ALA A 148 1.38 -1.95 0.26
CA ALA A 148 1.65 -0.54 0.53
C ALA A 148 2.52 0.11 -0.58
N LYS A 149 3.53 -0.61 -1.09
CA LYS A 149 4.36 -0.14 -2.22
C LYS A 149 3.55 0.00 -3.50
N ILE A 150 2.69 -0.97 -3.81
CA ILE A 150 1.82 -0.93 -4.98
C ILE A 150 0.84 0.25 -4.87
N PHE A 151 0.22 0.44 -3.70
CA PHE A 151 -0.66 1.56 -3.46
C PHE A 151 0.04 2.91 -3.57
N ASN A 152 1.29 3.03 -3.09
CA ASN A 152 2.08 4.26 -3.23
C ASN A 152 2.32 4.61 -4.71
N LYS A 153 2.60 3.63 -5.58
CA LYS A 153 2.69 3.87 -7.03
C LYS A 153 1.41 4.48 -7.58
N ALA A 154 0.24 3.93 -7.22
CA ALA A 154 -1.06 4.43 -7.66
C ALA A 154 -1.32 5.86 -7.17
N VAL A 155 -0.98 6.16 -5.91
CA VAL A 155 -1.09 7.51 -5.32
C VAL A 155 -0.26 8.52 -6.12
N ASN A 156 0.93 8.14 -6.59
CA ASN A 156 1.85 8.99 -7.36
C ASN A 156 1.46 9.16 -8.84
N VAL A 157 0.37 8.56 -9.29
CA VAL A 157 -0.25 8.81 -10.61
C VAL A 157 -1.72 9.17 -10.50
N ALA A 158 -2.21 9.46 -9.30
CA ALA A 158 -3.59 9.83 -9.07
C ALA A 158 -3.80 11.35 -9.21
N SER A 159 -5.00 11.69 -9.64
CA SER A 159 -5.51 13.03 -9.88
C SER A 159 -6.85 13.19 -9.18
N ARG A 160 -7.16 14.39 -8.70
CA ARG A 160 -8.48 14.72 -8.13
C ARG A 160 -9.02 15.99 -8.76
N LYS A 161 -10.33 16.10 -8.90
CA LYS A 161 -10.94 17.38 -9.30
C LYS A 161 -10.92 18.31 -8.10
N ASN A 162 -10.95 19.62 -8.32
CA ASN A 162 -11.08 20.56 -7.19
C ASN A 162 -12.45 20.43 -6.49
N SER A 163 -13.49 20.03 -7.23
CA SER A 163 -14.85 19.84 -6.72
C SER A 163 -15.15 18.45 -6.16
N ASP A 164 -14.20 17.50 -6.25
CA ASP A 164 -14.41 16.11 -5.86
C ASP A 164 -13.17 15.54 -5.19
N THR A 165 -13.36 14.99 -3.98
CA THR A 165 -12.29 14.43 -3.16
C THR A 165 -11.83 13.04 -3.63
N VAL A 166 -12.60 12.38 -4.51
CA VAL A 166 -12.30 11.02 -4.97
C VAL A 166 -11.12 11.01 -5.95
N PRO A 167 -10.00 10.36 -5.61
CA PRO A 167 -8.85 10.23 -6.50
C PRO A 167 -9.17 9.32 -7.70
N ARG A 168 -8.52 9.62 -8.83
CA ARG A 168 -8.66 8.93 -10.10
C ARG A 168 -7.31 8.84 -10.80
N ILE A 169 -7.01 7.72 -11.44
CA ILE A 169 -5.82 7.59 -12.29
C ILE A 169 -6.28 7.93 -13.70
N LEU A 170 -5.96 9.14 -14.18
CA LEU A 170 -6.32 9.57 -15.53
C LEU A 170 -5.44 8.81 -16.52
N VAL A 171 -6.07 8.08 -17.45
CA VAL A 171 -5.34 7.32 -18.46
C VAL A 171 -5.43 7.97 -19.83
N GLY A 172 -6.50 8.71 -20.13
CA GLY A 172 -6.63 9.27 -21.47
C GLY A 172 -8.00 9.86 -21.73
N TYR A 173 -8.42 9.79 -22.98
CA TYR A 173 -9.73 10.26 -23.40
C TYR A 173 -10.36 9.33 -24.45
N HIS A 174 -11.67 9.38 -24.53
CA HIS A 174 -12.44 8.87 -25.66
C HIS A 174 -13.06 10.06 -26.39
N LYS A 175 -13.03 10.03 -27.72
CA LYS A 175 -13.65 11.06 -28.56
C LYS A 175 -14.57 10.40 -29.57
N ARG A 176 -15.82 10.85 -29.63
CA ARG A 176 -16.77 10.38 -30.63
C ARG A 176 -16.20 10.62 -32.04
N LYS A 177 -16.04 9.56 -32.82
CA LYS A 177 -15.48 9.64 -34.19
C LYS A 177 -16.43 10.41 -35.10
N GLY A 178 -15.94 11.49 -35.70
CA GLY A 178 -16.64 12.22 -36.77
C GLY A 178 -16.48 11.52 -38.12
N LEU A 179 -17.31 11.91 -39.09
CA LEU A 179 -17.38 11.30 -40.44
C LEU A 179 -16.04 11.26 -41.20
N PHE A 180 -15.07 12.12 -40.85
CA PHE A 180 -13.76 12.23 -41.51
C PHE A 180 -12.58 11.68 -40.68
N SER A 181 -12.84 10.91 -39.62
CA SER A 181 -11.80 10.43 -38.69
C SER A 181 -10.77 9.50 -39.32
N PHE A 182 -11.04 8.92 -40.50
CA PHE A 182 -10.18 7.95 -41.18
C PHE A 182 -8.90 8.55 -41.81
N LEU A 183 -8.82 9.89 -41.91
CA LEU A 183 -7.69 10.59 -42.54
C LEU A 183 -6.59 11.01 -41.54
N LYS A 184 -6.79 10.83 -40.23
CA LYS A 184 -5.83 11.26 -39.19
C LYS A 184 -4.91 10.12 -38.77
N LYS A 185 -3.65 10.45 -38.49
CA LYS A 185 -2.69 9.51 -37.89
C LYS A 185 -3.21 9.05 -36.52
N PRO A 186 -3.08 7.76 -36.18
CA PRO A 186 -3.43 7.27 -34.85
C PRO A 186 -2.45 7.88 -33.84
N LEU A 187 -2.97 8.75 -32.98
CA LEU A 187 -2.25 9.25 -31.80
C LEU A 187 -2.64 8.38 -30.60
N PRO A 188 -1.75 8.21 -29.61
CA PRO A 188 -2.08 7.46 -28.41
C PRO A 188 -3.19 8.18 -27.64
N GLU A 189 -4.38 7.56 -27.59
CA GLU A 189 -5.53 8.05 -26.82
C GLU A 189 -5.35 7.79 -25.30
N GLN A 190 -4.35 7.00 -24.92
CA GLN A 190 -4.06 6.62 -23.54
C GLN A 190 -2.57 6.68 -23.19
N VAL A 191 -2.29 6.97 -21.93
CA VAL A 191 -0.99 6.91 -21.27
C VAL A 191 -0.61 5.47 -21.00
N ASN A 192 0.61 5.08 -21.37
CA ASN A 192 1.17 3.81 -20.94
C ASN A 192 1.52 3.87 -19.43
N LEU A 193 0.62 3.38 -18.58
CA LEU A 193 0.81 3.40 -17.13
C LEU A 193 2.09 2.67 -16.68
N ALA A 194 2.50 1.62 -17.40
CA ALA A 194 3.70 0.86 -17.04
C ALA A 194 4.98 1.70 -17.20
N SER A 195 5.05 2.59 -18.21
CA SER A 195 6.21 3.46 -18.40
C SER A 195 6.31 4.58 -17.37
N VAL A 196 5.23 4.84 -16.61
CA VAL A 196 5.18 5.87 -15.57
C VAL A 196 5.12 5.28 -14.15
N GLY A 197 5.45 3.99 -14.03
CA GLY A 197 5.65 3.32 -12.74
C GLY A 197 4.45 2.55 -12.19
N LEU A 198 3.35 2.41 -12.95
CA LEU A 198 2.17 1.63 -12.56
C LEU A 198 1.86 0.54 -13.61
N SER A 199 2.35 -0.67 -13.38
CA SER A 199 2.17 -1.78 -14.32
C SER A 199 0.76 -2.38 -14.27
N TYR A 200 0.38 -3.16 -15.29
CA TYR A 200 -0.90 -3.87 -15.28
C TYR A 200 -1.05 -4.86 -14.09
N PRO A 201 -0.01 -5.65 -13.71
CA PRO A 201 -0.06 -6.43 -12.46
C PRO A 201 -0.27 -5.59 -11.21
N ASP A 202 0.27 -4.36 -11.16
CA ASP A 202 0.00 -3.44 -10.05
C ASP A 202 -1.50 -3.06 -10.02
N LEU A 203 -2.11 -2.77 -11.18
CA LEU A 203 -3.55 -2.51 -11.29
C LEU A 203 -4.40 -3.69 -10.82
N LEU A 204 -4.08 -4.92 -11.25
CA LEU A 204 -4.79 -6.11 -10.80
C LEU A 204 -4.72 -6.29 -9.29
N SER A 205 -3.54 -6.05 -8.70
CA SER A 205 -3.34 -6.11 -7.24
C SER A 205 -4.20 -5.06 -6.53
N LEU A 206 -4.28 -3.83 -7.05
CA LEU A 206 -5.14 -2.76 -6.50
C LEU A 206 -6.63 -3.11 -6.54
N GLN A 207 -7.07 -3.80 -7.59
CA GLN A 207 -8.44 -4.27 -7.75
C GLN A 207 -8.77 -5.45 -6.83
N GLU A 208 -7.83 -6.37 -6.65
CA GLU A 208 -7.94 -7.48 -5.72
C GLU A 208 -8.08 -6.97 -4.28
N MET A 209 -7.25 -6.01 -3.90
CA MET A 209 -7.31 -5.29 -2.61
C MET A 209 -8.53 -4.37 -2.47
N LYS A 210 -9.36 -4.21 -3.50
CA LYS A 210 -10.52 -3.30 -3.53
C LYS A 210 -10.16 -1.85 -3.24
N LEU A 211 -8.96 -1.41 -3.63
CA LEU A 211 -8.51 -0.02 -3.52
C LEU A 211 -8.95 0.83 -4.71
N ILE A 212 -9.11 0.20 -5.89
CA ILE A 212 -9.69 0.81 -7.09
C ILE A 212 -10.80 -0.09 -7.66
N TYR A 213 -11.71 0.50 -8.43
CA TYR A 213 -12.68 -0.26 -9.21
C TYR A 213 -11.99 -1.01 -10.37
N ALA A 214 -12.58 -2.13 -10.78
CA ALA A 214 -11.98 -3.04 -11.77
C ALA A 214 -12.01 -2.50 -13.21
N SER A 215 -13.02 -1.72 -13.55
CA SER A 215 -13.21 -1.19 -14.89
C SER A 215 -12.65 0.22 -15.03
N GLU A 216 -12.14 0.53 -16.22
CA GLU A 216 -12.00 1.91 -16.68
C GLU A 216 -13.38 2.56 -16.74
N ILE A 217 -13.43 3.84 -16.37
CA ILE A 217 -14.66 4.63 -16.33
C ILE A 217 -14.45 5.83 -17.22
N GLU A 218 -15.48 6.13 -18.01
CA GLU A 218 -15.57 7.39 -18.76
C GLU A 218 -16.25 8.46 -17.91
N SER A 219 -15.76 9.70 -18.01
CA SER A 219 -16.53 10.84 -17.54
C SER A 219 -17.77 11.06 -18.40
N GLY A 220 -18.66 11.94 -17.95
CA GLY A 220 -19.58 12.58 -18.89
C GLY A 220 -18.82 13.32 -19.99
N GLU A 221 -19.46 13.52 -21.13
CA GLU A 221 -18.88 14.28 -22.24
C GLU A 221 -18.69 15.75 -21.85
N TYR A 222 -17.53 16.29 -22.21
CA TYR A 222 -17.22 17.70 -22.10
C TYR A 222 -17.77 18.46 -23.30
N ALA A 223 -18.37 19.62 -23.05
CA ALA A 223 -18.76 20.57 -24.08
C ALA A 223 -17.54 21.36 -24.57
N GLU A 224 -17.58 21.86 -25.81
CA GLU A 224 -16.55 22.75 -26.34
C GLU A 224 -16.41 24.01 -25.47
N GLY A 225 -15.18 24.40 -25.16
CA GLY A 225 -14.87 25.50 -24.25
C GLY A 225 -15.06 25.20 -22.76
N GLN A 226 -15.63 24.04 -22.38
CA GLN A 226 -15.81 23.68 -20.98
C GLN A 226 -14.45 23.52 -20.29
N GLN A 227 -14.33 24.13 -19.10
CA GLN A 227 -13.13 24.07 -18.28
C GLN A 227 -13.30 23.11 -17.10
N VAL A 228 -12.23 22.38 -16.78
CA VAL A 228 -12.15 21.59 -15.55
C VAL A 228 -10.73 21.63 -14.99
N THR A 229 -10.62 21.92 -13.69
CA THR A 229 -9.35 21.91 -12.99
C THR A 229 -9.15 20.60 -12.24
N TRP A 230 -7.98 20.02 -12.45
CA TRP A 230 -7.51 18.81 -11.81
C TRP A 230 -6.24 19.11 -11.02
N ARG A 231 -6.15 18.58 -9.82
CA ARG A 231 -4.88 18.41 -9.14
C ARG A 231 -4.32 17.04 -9.50
N CYS A 232 -3.36 17.01 -10.41
CA CYS A 232 -2.64 15.82 -10.85
C CYS A 232 -1.38 15.66 -10.01
N VAL A 233 -1.34 14.63 -9.17
CA VAL A 233 -0.27 14.45 -8.18
C VAL A 233 -0.14 15.71 -7.30
N ASN A 234 0.85 16.57 -7.59
CA ASN A 234 1.14 17.79 -6.86
C ASN A 234 0.92 19.07 -7.70
N GLU A 235 0.59 18.94 -8.99
CA GLU A 235 0.39 20.05 -9.93
C GLU A 235 -1.10 20.28 -10.19
N ASN A 236 -1.53 21.55 -10.29
CA ASN A 236 -2.87 21.88 -10.75
C ASN A 236 -2.82 22.12 -12.26
N ILE A 237 -3.63 21.38 -13.02
CA ILE A 237 -3.82 21.56 -14.46
C ILE A 237 -5.27 21.94 -14.73
N THR A 238 -5.48 22.93 -15.58
CA THR A 238 -6.79 23.31 -16.09
C THR A 238 -6.91 22.84 -17.53
N LEU A 239 -7.93 22.03 -17.79
CA LEU A 239 -8.24 21.49 -19.10
C LEU A 239 -9.41 22.28 -19.69
N THR A 240 -9.19 22.93 -20.84
CA THR A 240 -10.25 23.59 -21.62
C THR A 240 -10.54 22.74 -22.86
N CYS A 241 -11.75 22.21 -22.97
CA CYS A 241 -12.09 21.27 -24.04
C CYS A 241 -12.10 21.97 -25.42
N LYS A 242 -11.37 21.42 -26.39
CA LYS A 242 -11.26 21.98 -27.75
C LYS A 242 -12.46 21.68 -28.63
N THR A 243 -13.17 20.58 -28.35
CA THR A 243 -14.29 20.09 -29.17
C THR A 243 -15.27 19.31 -28.30
N ALA A 244 -16.57 19.36 -28.60
CA ALA A 244 -17.57 18.53 -27.92
C ALA A 244 -17.35 17.01 -28.16
N GLY A 245 -17.99 16.19 -27.32
CA GLY A 245 -17.99 14.73 -27.46
C GLY A 245 -16.69 14.06 -27.00
N VAL A 246 -15.98 14.71 -26.08
CA VAL A 246 -14.76 14.18 -25.44
C VAL A 246 -15.09 13.75 -24.03
N ALA A 247 -14.74 12.53 -23.65
CA ALA A 247 -14.84 12.02 -22.29
C ALA A 247 -13.44 11.64 -21.79
N LEU A 248 -13.14 11.90 -20.52
CA LEU A 248 -11.90 11.42 -19.89
C LEU A 248 -12.06 9.97 -19.46
N VAL A 249 -11.02 9.17 -19.67
CA VAL A 249 -10.96 7.76 -19.24
C VAL A 249 -10.05 7.65 -18.02
N TYR A 250 -10.50 6.93 -16.99
CA TYR A 250 -9.76 6.79 -15.74
C TYR A 250 -10.11 5.54 -14.93
N TYR A 251 -9.18 5.09 -14.08
CA TYR A 251 -9.48 4.20 -12.96
C TYR A 251 -9.90 5.02 -11.74
N LYS A 252 -11.00 4.64 -11.09
CA LYS A 252 -11.53 5.34 -9.91
C LYS A 252 -11.15 4.60 -8.62
N PHE A 253 -10.74 5.33 -7.61
CA PHE A 253 -10.52 4.76 -6.28
C PHE A 253 -11.87 4.39 -5.63
N THR A 254 -11.88 3.30 -4.85
CA THR A 254 -13.04 2.96 -4.01
C THR A 254 -13.14 3.93 -2.82
N PRO A 255 -14.23 3.91 -2.03
CA PRO A 255 -14.28 4.69 -0.79
C PRO A 255 -13.10 4.38 0.14
N VAL A 256 -12.79 3.10 0.34
CA VAL A 256 -11.65 2.66 1.15
C VAL A 256 -10.31 3.14 0.57
N GLY A 257 -10.11 3.00 -0.74
CA GLY A 257 -8.91 3.52 -1.40
C GLY A 257 -8.79 5.04 -1.28
N SER A 258 -9.91 5.77 -1.34
CA SER A 258 -9.93 7.23 -1.21
C SER A 258 -9.61 7.68 0.21
N GLU A 259 -10.06 6.95 1.22
CA GLU A 259 -9.70 7.19 2.62
C GLU A 259 -8.20 6.96 2.84
N LEU A 260 -7.67 5.80 2.42
CA LEU A 260 -6.23 5.50 2.54
C LEU A 260 -5.34 6.45 1.74
N TYR A 261 -5.82 6.94 0.59
CA TYR A 261 -5.10 7.94 -0.21
C TYR A 261 -4.78 9.21 0.59
N LYS A 262 -5.58 9.57 1.60
CA LYS A 262 -5.33 10.73 2.47
C LYS A 262 -4.05 10.57 3.30
N LEU A 263 -3.73 9.35 3.71
CA LEU A 263 -2.62 9.02 4.60
C LEU A 263 -1.27 8.93 3.90
N VAL A 264 -1.26 8.71 2.59
CA VAL A 264 -0.02 8.50 1.83
C VAL A 264 0.55 9.82 1.35
N THR A 265 1.83 10.05 1.60
CA THR A 265 2.58 11.19 1.05
C THR A 265 2.71 11.06 -0.46
N LYS A 266 2.40 12.13 -1.18
CA LYS A 266 2.46 12.18 -2.65
C LYS A 266 3.85 12.63 -3.10
N SER A 267 4.53 11.81 -3.88
CA SER A 267 5.78 12.17 -4.55
C SER A 267 5.49 12.64 -5.97
N SER A 268 6.23 13.64 -6.46
CA SER A 268 6.09 14.09 -7.85
C SER A 268 6.39 12.94 -8.83
N ASN A 269 5.64 12.89 -9.93
CA ASN A 269 5.88 11.96 -11.03
C ASN A 269 5.83 12.73 -12.35
N GLU A 270 6.98 13.29 -12.73
CA GLU A 270 7.10 14.13 -13.93
C GLU A 270 6.83 13.35 -15.21
N ALA A 271 7.25 12.08 -15.27
CA ALA A 271 6.98 11.20 -16.41
C ALA A 271 5.48 11.02 -16.65
N TYR A 272 4.70 10.81 -15.58
CA TYR A 272 3.24 10.75 -15.66
C TYR A 272 2.64 12.08 -16.12
N LEU A 273 3.06 13.20 -15.53
CA LEU A 273 2.53 14.52 -15.87
C LEU A 273 2.80 14.88 -17.34
N GLN A 274 4.02 14.60 -17.84
CA GLN A 274 4.38 14.82 -19.24
C GLN A 274 3.57 13.93 -20.18
N ALA A 275 3.48 12.63 -19.90
CA ALA A 275 2.71 11.70 -20.74
C ALA A 275 1.22 12.06 -20.76
N LEU A 276 0.66 12.44 -19.61
CA LEU A 276 -0.74 12.86 -19.49
C LEU A 276 -0.99 14.16 -20.29
N LYS A 277 -0.12 15.16 -20.16
CA LYS A 277 -0.23 16.43 -20.92
C LYS A 277 -0.12 16.18 -22.43
N GLN A 278 0.76 15.28 -22.86
CA GLN A 278 0.91 14.90 -24.26
C GLN A 278 -0.38 14.27 -24.81
N VAL A 279 -0.95 13.29 -24.11
CA VAL A 279 -2.19 12.62 -24.53
C VAL A 279 -3.38 13.59 -24.52
N LEU A 280 -3.59 14.29 -23.40
CA LEU A 280 -4.75 15.19 -23.27
C LEU A 280 -4.65 16.46 -24.12
N GLY A 281 -3.43 16.88 -24.47
CA GLY A 281 -3.17 18.05 -25.30
C GLY A 281 -3.78 17.96 -26.71
N GLU A 282 -4.13 16.76 -27.18
CA GLU A 282 -4.83 16.57 -28.45
C GLU A 282 -6.26 17.16 -28.43
N VAL A 283 -6.96 17.03 -27.29
CA VAL A 283 -8.38 17.38 -27.15
C VAL A 283 -8.65 18.49 -26.13
N PHE A 284 -7.65 18.88 -25.35
CA PHE A 284 -7.72 19.99 -24.38
C PHE A 284 -6.60 21.01 -24.62
N ASN A 285 -6.90 22.29 -24.37
CA ASN A 285 -5.86 23.27 -24.05
C ASN A 285 -5.54 23.12 -22.56
N ILE A 286 -4.26 23.02 -22.21
CA ILE A 286 -3.79 22.75 -20.85
C ILE A 286 -3.05 23.98 -20.33
N SER A 287 -3.47 24.50 -19.18
CA SER A 287 -2.83 25.62 -18.47
C SER A 287 -2.66 25.33 -16.99
#